data_AF-A0A971TN92-F1
#
_entry.id   AF-A0A971TN92-F1
#
_cell.length_a   1.000
_cell.length_b   1.000
_cell.length_c   1.000
_cell.angle_alpha   90.00
_cell.angle_beta   90.00
_cell.angle_gamma   90.00
#
_symmetry.space_group_name_H-M   'P 1'
#
loop_
_entity.id
_entity.type
_entity.pdbx_description
1 polymer ?
#
loop_
_entity_poly.entity_id
_entity_poly.type
_entity_poly.pdbx_seq_one_letter_code
_entity_poly.pdbx_strand_id
1 'polypeptide(L)'
;MIRYIGLTMFVGTLALWSAGCVLVDAPGVKVGAISSPWSSSSRESGQAAQAAPHSEAMSDVLRRQDRVTNRLHQQNWDKLLDEVAKWNDEVLELATYAGSSHDPTRYRTYCSELIQAIHTFRQAARDRNPDRCRKAMEGCDAAINKILRDFPLSGAPSPPTPSPAADLPAPTRSSVPSRSSASPHAPGSTSRIP
;
A
#
# COMPACT_ATOMS: atom_id res chain seq x y z
N MET A 1 -42.69 -14.49 37.60
CA MET A 1 -42.70 -13.16 36.92
C MET A 1 -41.79 -13.28 35.71
N ILE A 2 -42.23 -13.72 34.51
CA ILE A 2 -43.11 -13.09 33.49
C ILE A 2 -42.68 -11.61 33.28
N ARG A 3 -42.22 -11.05 32.14
CA ARG A 3 -42.35 -11.21 30.66
C ARG A 3 -41.09 -10.54 30.02
N TYR A 4 -40.52 -10.90 28.87
CA TYR A 4 -40.91 -10.65 27.46
C TYR A 4 -39.82 -11.33 26.60
N ILE A 5 -40.03 -12.32 25.74
CA ILE A 5 -40.78 -12.30 24.47
C ILE A 5 -40.44 -11.04 23.64
N GLY A 6 -39.25 -11.06 23.04
CA GLY A 6 -38.82 -10.17 21.97
C GLY A 6 -38.12 -10.95 20.84
N LEU A 7 -38.50 -12.22 20.66
CA LEU A 7 -38.00 -13.12 19.64
C LEU A 7 -39.11 -13.37 18.62
N THR A 8 -39.52 -12.32 17.91
CA THR A 8 -40.49 -12.42 16.82
C THR A 8 -40.05 -11.52 15.66
N MET A 9 -39.80 -12.21 14.54
CA MET A 9 -39.94 -11.73 13.17
C MET A 9 -38.94 -10.69 12.67
N PHE A 10 -37.84 -11.16 12.08
CA PHE A 10 -37.43 -10.69 10.75
C PHE A 10 -36.84 -11.86 9.93
N VAL A 11 -37.63 -12.94 9.85
CA VAL A 11 -37.56 -13.90 8.74
C VAL A 11 -38.46 -13.31 7.65
N GLY A 12 -37.89 -12.79 6.57
CA GLY A 12 -38.71 -12.30 5.46
C GLY A 12 -38.06 -11.24 4.58
N THR A 13 -37.02 -11.60 3.85
CA THR A 13 -36.82 -11.09 2.47
C THR A 13 -35.79 -11.98 1.76
N LEU A 14 -36.27 -13.17 1.41
CA LEU A 14 -35.75 -13.95 0.29
C LEU A 14 -36.14 -13.22 -1.01
N ALA A 15 -35.24 -13.29 -1.98
CA ALA A 15 -35.42 -12.98 -3.40
C ALA A 15 -35.46 -11.50 -3.82
N LEU A 16 -34.30 -11.01 -4.29
CA LEU A 16 -34.25 -10.60 -5.69
C LEU A 16 -32.88 -10.95 -6.29
N TRP A 17 -32.89 -11.98 -7.14
CA TRP A 17 -31.85 -12.29 -8.07
C TRP A 17 -31.74 -11.15 -9.10
N SER A 18 -30.56 -10.55 -9.22
CA SER A 18 -30.15 -9.87 -10.45
C SER A 18 -28.82 -10.45 -10.91
N ALA A 19 -28.92 -11.59 -11.59
CA ALA A 19 -27.88 -12.05 -12.50
C ALA A 19 -27.87 -11.10 -13.70
N GLY A 20 -27.06 -10.05 -13.63
CA GLY A 20 -26.73 -9.21 -14.79
C GLY A 20 -25.64 -9.90 -15.59
N CYS A 21 -26.01 -10.67 -16.62
CA CYS A 21 -25.06 -11.10 -17.62
C CYS A 21 -24.53 -9.90 -18.40
N VAL A 22 -23.21 -9.89 -18.54
CA VAL A 22 -22.39 -8.95 -19.30
C VAL A 22 -22.84 -8.94 -20.77
N LEU A 23 -23.13 -7.76 -21.32
CA LEU A 23 -23.16 -7.57 -22.76
C LEU A 23 -21.82 -6.95 -23.19
N VAL A 24 -20.92 -7.80 -23.65
CA VAL A 24 -19.73 -7.41 -24.40
C VAL A 24 -20.19 -7.14 -25.82
N ASP A 25 -20.17 -5.86 -26.23
CA ASP A 25 -20.27 -5.50 -27.63
C ASP A 25 -18.90 -4.93 -28.06
N ALA A 26 -18.19 -5.73 -28.86
CA ALA A 26 -17.02 -5.31 -29.59
C ALA A 26 -17.19 -5.77 -31.04
N PRO A 27 -17.48 -4.82 -31.95
CA PRO A 27 -16.75 -4.85 -33.21
C PRO A 27 -16.40 -3.43 -33.67
N GLY A 28 -15.09 -3.17 -33.85
CA GLY A 28 -14.66 -1.90 -34.43
C GLY A 28 -13.17 -1.67 -34.44
N VAL A 29 -12.39 -2.62 -34.99
CA VAL A 29 -10.98 -2.38 -35.29
C VAL A 29 -10.90 -1.24 -36.32
N LYS A 30 -10.34 -0.09 -35.92
CA LYS A 30 -9.75 0.88 -36.85
C LYS A 30 -8.28 1.07 -36.51
N VAL A 31 -7.47 0.40 -37.31
CA VAL A 31 -6.05 0.66 -37.51
C VAL A 31 -5.89 2.08 -38.07
N GLY A 32 -5.01 2.87 -37.45
CA GLY A 32 -4.37 4.01 -38.09
C GLY A 32 -5.03 5.38 -37.89
N ALA A 33 -4.58 6.10 -36.86
CA ALA A 33 -4.40 7.55 -36.94
C ALA A 33 -3.35 7.96 -35.90
N ILE A 34 -2.14 8.23 -36.38
CA ILE A 34 -1.15 9.03 -35.68
C ILE A 34 -1.79 10.41 -35.58
N SER A 35 -2.19 10.83 -34.38
CA SER A 35 -2.75 12.15 -34.16
C SER A 35 -2.23 12.63 -32.82
N SER A 36 -1.09 13.33 -32.88
CA SER A 36 -0.65 14.21 -31.82
C SER A 36 -1.65 15.36 -31.69
N PRO A 37 -2.15 15.66 -30.48
CA PRO A 37 -2.58 17.00 -30.14
C PRO A 37 -1.53 17.58 -29.19
N TRP A 38 -0.58 18.29 -29.78
CA TRP A 38 -0.02 19.47 -29.17
C TRP A 38 -1.17 20.44 -28.90
N SER A 39 -1.47 20.71 -27.63
CA SER A 39 -2.18 21.91 -27.21
C SER A 39 -1.77 22.24 -25.79
N SER A 40 -0.86 23.20 -25.77
CA SER A 40 -0.29 23.95 -24.66
C SER A 40 -1.27 24.27 -23.53
N SER A 41 -0.85 23.95 -22.31
CA SER A 41 -1.01 24.87 -21.18
C SER A 41 0.32 24.96 -20.44
N SER A 42 0.90 26.15 -20.53
CA SER A 42 1.87 26.73 -19.60
C SER A 42 3.24 26.05 -19.46
N ARG A 43 4.23 26.77 -19.99
CA ARG A 43 5.62 26.75 -19.54
C ARG A 43 5.69 26.71 -18.02
N GLU A 44 6.22 25.63 -17.47
CA GLU A 44 7.21 25.73 -16.42
C GLU A 44 8.30 24.72 -16.74
N SER A 45 9.47 25.23 -17.13
CA SER A 45 10.69 24.45 -17.28
C SER A 45 11.13 24.00 -15.88
N GLY A 46 10.52 22.94 -15.39
CA GLY A 46 10.94 22.21 -14.20
C GLY A 46 10.87 20.73 -14.54
N GLN A 47 11.94 19.98 -14.32
CA GLN A 47 11.95 18.53 -14.48
C GLN A 47 10.70 17.94 -13.81
N ALA A 48 9.74 17.45 -14.58
CA ALA A 48 8.58 16.76 -14.03
C ALA A 48 9.11 15.54 -13.28
N ALA A 49 9.12 15.62 -11.95
CA ALA A 49 9.48 14.51 -11.10
C ALA A 49 8.61 13.32 -11.51
N GLN A 50 9.22 12.26 -12.01
CA GLN A 50 8.47 11.07 -12.38
C GLN A 50 7.79 10.55 -11.11
N ALA A 51 6.48 10.38 -11.18
CA ALA A 51 5.70 9.83 -10.08
C ALA A 51 6.20 8.41 -9.77
N ALA A 52 6.31 8.05 -8.50
CA ALA A 52 6.72 6.71 -8.13
C ALA A 52 5.67 5.67 -8.56
N PRO A 53 6.03 4.40 -8.87
CA PRO A 53 5.07 3.40 -9.31
C PRO A 53 3.90 3.16 -8.34
N HIS A 54 4.11 3.39 -7.04
CA HIS A 54 3.09 3.25 -6.00
C HIS A 54 2.28 4.52 -5.72
N SER A 55 2.54 5.63 -6.43
CA SER A 55 2.00 6.95 -6.05
C SER A 55 0.48 7.05 -6.17
N GLU A 56 -0.08 6.44 -7.21
CA GLU A 56 -1.53 6.43 -7.45
C GLU A 56 -2.25 5.61 -6.37
N ALA A 57 -1.81 4.37 -6.14
CA ALA A 57 -2.35 3.50 -5.09
C ALA A 57 -2.27 4.16 -3.70
N MET A 58 -1.16 4.83 -3.39
CA MET A 58 -1.03 5.53 -2.11
C MET A 58 -1.96 6.76 -2.01
N SER A 59 -2.19 7.47 -3.13
CA SER A 59 -3.15 8.58 -3.18
C SER A 59 -4.58 8.09 -2.92
N ASP A 60 -4.93 6.91 -3.42
CA ASP A 60 -6.22 6.27 -3.16
C ASP A 60 -6.40 5.89 -1.69
N VAL A 61 -5.36 5.31 -1.07
CA VAL A 61 -5.34 5.01 0.37
C VAL A 61 -5.57 6.26 1.22
N LEU A 62 -4.92 7.38 0.90
CA LEU A 62 -5.10 8.66 1.60
C LEU A 62 -6.52 9.21 1.42
N ARG A 63 -7.01 9.24 0.17
CA ARG A 63 -8.37 9.70 -0.13
C ARG A 63 -9.43 8.86 0.57
N ARG A 64 -9.19 7.56 0.74
CA ARG A 64 -10.10 6.66 1.46
C ARG A 64 -10.05 6.88 2.96
N GLN A 65 -8.86 7.08 3.55
CA GLN A 65 -8.71 7.46 4.96
C GLN A 65 -9.55 8.70 5.29
N ASP A 66 -9.53 9.75 4.45
CA ASP A 66 -10.37 10.93 4.62
C ASP A 66 -11.88 10.60 4.63
N ARG A 67 -12.32 9.73 3.72
CA ARG A 67 -13.71 9.24 3.69
C ARG A 67 -14.07 8.48 4.95
N VAL A 68 -13.20 7.57 5.42
CA VAL A 68 -13.40 6.79 6.65
C VAL A 68 -13.50 7.72 7.85
N THR A 69 -12.61 8.70 7.98
CA THR A 69 -12.64 9.72 9.05
C THR A 69 -13.94 10.53 9.02
N ASN A 70 -14.40 10.95 7.84
CA ASN A 70 -15.67 11.65 7.71
C ASN A 70 -16.88 10.76 8.09
N ARG A 71 -16.89 9.49 7.69
CA ARG A 71 -17.93 8.53 8.08
C ARG A 71 -17.93 8.23 9.59
N LEU A 72 -16.75 8.19 10.20
CA LEU A 72 -16.61 8.04 11.65
C LEU A 72 -17.25 9.22 12.39
N HIS A 73 -17.01 10.45 11.94
CA HIS A 73 -17.67 11.64 12.51
C HIS A 73 -19.20 11.61 12.36
N GLN A 74 -19.71 11.09 11.25
CA GLN A 74 -21.14 10.92 11.01
C GLN A 74 -21.76 9.77 11.83
N GLN A 75 -20.96 8.96 12.53
CA GLN A 75 -21.39 7.77 13.27
C GLN A 75 -22.25 6.80 12.45
N ASN A 76 -22.06 6.78 11.13
CA ASN A 76 -22.76 5.86 10.24
C ASN A 76 -21.96 4.55 10.13
N TRP A 77 -22.15 3.66 11.11
CA TRP A 77 -21.34 2.46 11.29
C TRP A 77 -21.37 1.49 10.10
N ASP A 78 -22.52 1.31 9.46
CA ASP A 78 -22.64 0.42 8.31
C ASP A 78 -21.84 0.95 7.10
N LYS A 79 -22.03 2.23 6.75
CA LYS A 79 -21.23 2.87 5.68
C LYS A 79 -19.75 2.97 6.04
N LEU A 80 -19.43 3.13 7.32
CA LEU A 80 -18.04 3.13 7.79
C LEU A 80 -17.39 1.77 7.55
N LEU A 81 -18.07 0.67 7.89
CA LEU A 81 -17.55 -0.68 7.68
C LEU A 81 -17.37 -1.01 6.20
N ASP A 82 -18.27 -0.55 5.32
CA ASP A 82 -18.14 -0.70 3.87
C ASP A 82 -16.91 0.05 3.33
N GLU A 83 -16.69 1.28 3.79
CA GLU A 83 -15.53 2.07 3.37
C GLU A 83 -14.22 1.49 3.91
N VAL A 84 -14.22 0.95 5.14
CA VAL A 84 -13.05 0.27 5.72
C VAL A 84 -12.70 -1.01 4.97
N ALA A 85 -13.70 -1.77 4.48
CA ALA A 85 -13.44 -2.94 3.65
C ALA A 85 -12.70 -2.56 2.36
N LYS A 86 -13.20 -1.55 1.64
CA LYS A 86 -12.54 -1.03 0.43
C LYS A 86 -11.15 -0.47 0.73
N TRP A 87 -10.99 0.20 1.87
CA TRP A 87 -9.69 0.71 2.30
C TRP A 87 -8.67 -0.40 2.51
N ASN A 88 -9.08 -1.53 3.10
CA ASN A 88 -8.23 -2.69 3.24
C ASN A 88 -7.81 -3.27 1.88
N ASP A 89 -8.72 -3.31 0.90
CA ASP A 89 -8.42 -3.80 -0.44
C ASP A 89 -7.40 -2.88 -1.17
N GLU A 90 -7.54 -1.55 -1.04
CA GLU A 90 -6.58 -0.57 -1.57
C GLU A 90 -5.19 -0.71 -0.93
N VAL A 91 -5.11 -1.02 0.37
CA VAL A 91 -3.82 -1.26 1.04
C VAL A 91 -3.21 -2.60 0.64
N LEU A 92 -4.02 -3.62 0.38
CA LEU A 92 -3.54 -4.89 -0.18
C LEU A 92 -2.98 -4.69 -1.58
N GLU A 93 -3.65 -3.88 -2.41
CA GLU A 93 -3.14 -3.47 -3.72
C GLU A 93 -1.82 -2.71 -3.58
N LEU A 94 -1.74 -1.75 -2.64
CA LEU A 94 -0.51 -1.01 -2.35
C LEU A 94 0.66 -1.97 -2.02
N ALA A 95 0.42 -3.01 -1.24
CA ALA A 95 1.43 -4.00 -0.87
C ALA A 95 2.00 -4.78 -2.09
N THR A 96 1.25 -4.88 -3.20
CA THR A 96 1.74 -5.52 -4.43
C THR A 96 2.87 -4.73 -5.09
N TYR A 97 2.91 -3.41 -4.91
CA TYR A 97 3.96 -2.54 -5.43
C TYR A 97 5.29 -2.66 -4.69
N ALA A 98 5.37 -3.42 -3.60
CA ALA A 98 6.59 -3.63 -2.85
C ALA A 98 7.79 -4.05 -3.71
N GLY A 99 7.56 -4.86 -4.76
CA GLY A 99 8.62 -5.33 -5.66
C GLY A 99 9.24 -4.22 -6.52
N SER A 100 8.55 -3.08 -6.68
CA SER A 100 9.02 -1.91 -7.42
C SER A 100 9.71 -0.87 -6.54
N SER A 101 9.74 -1.10 -5.22
CA SER A 101 10.35 -0.19 -4.24
C SER A 101 11.85 -0.47 -4.06
N HIS A 102 12.59 0.53 -3.57
CA HIS A 102 14.02 0.42 -3.28
C HIS A 102 14.33 -0.52 -2.10
N ASP A 103 13.37 -0.69 -1.17
CA ASP A 103 13.45 -1.66 -0.05
C ASP A 103 12.12 -2.42 0.06
N PRO A 104 11.94 -3.51 -0.71
CA PRO A 104 10.69 -4.28 -0.74
C PRO A 104 10.31 -4.89 0.61
N THR A 105 11.30 -5.28 1.42
CA THR A 105 11.07 -5.92 2.72
C THR A 105 10.47 -4.92 3.68
N ARG A 106 11.08 -3.73 3.80
CA ARG A 106 10.58 -2.67 4.67
C ARG A 106 9.22 -2.15 4.21
N TYR A 107 9.03 -2.00 2.89
CA TYR A 107 7.75 -1.58 2.34
C TYR A 107 6.62 -2.54 2.74
N ARG A 108 6.83 -3.86 2.58
CA ARG A 108 5.87 -4.88 3.02
C ARG A 108 5.59 -4.82 4.51
N THR A 109 6.62 -4.62 5.34
CA THR A 109 6.45 -4.46 6.78
C THR A 109 5.51 -3.30 7.10
N TYR A 110 5.72 -2.13 6.50
CA TYR A 110 4.83 -0.98 6.75
C TYR A 110 3.40 -1.19 6.23
N CYS A 111 3.23 -1.81 5.05
CA CYS A 111 1.89 -2.20 4.58
C CYS A 111 1.21 -3.18 5.54
N SER A 112 1.95 -4.14 6.10
CA SER A 112 1.41 -5.10 7.08
C SER A 112 1.00 -4.44 8.39
N GLU A 113 1.78 -3.46 8.88
CA GLU A 113 1.42 -2.64 10.04
C GLU A 113 0.12 -1.85 9.79
N LEU A 114 -0.02 -1.27 8.59
CA LEU A 114 -1.23 -0.54 8.20
C LEU A 114 -2.46 -1.47 8.13
N ILE A 115 -2.34 -2.64 7.50
CA ILE A 115 -3.41 -3.65 7.45
C ILE A 115 -3.84 -4.06 8.87
N GLN A 116 -2.88 -4.29 9.77
CA GLN A 116 -3.18 -4.63 11.16
C GLN A 116 -3.90 -3.49 11.91
N ALA A 117 -3.50 -2.24 11.67
CA ALA A 117 -4.18 -1.07 12.22
C ALA A 117 -5.63 -0.95 11.70
N ILE A 118 -5.85 -1.17 10.39
CA ILE A 118 -7.17 -1.20 9.76
C ILE A 118 -8.05 -2.32 10.34
N HIS A 119 -7.49 -3.51 10.60
CA HIS A 119 -8.23 -4.59 11.27
C HIS A 119 -8.67 -4.20 12.68
N THR A 120 -7.80 -3.54 13.44
CA THR A 120 -8.11 -3.03 14.78
C THR A 120 -9.21 -1.96 14.72
N PHE A 121 -9.13 -1.05 13.74
CA PHE A 121 -10.16 -0.05 13.47
C PHE A 121 -11.51 -0.70 13.12
N ARG A 122 -11.51 -1.68 12.21
CA ARG A 122 -12.72 -2.42 11.79
C ARG A 122 -13.38 -3.11 12.98
N GLN A 123 -12.60 -3.73 13.87
CA GLN A 123 -13.13 -4.37 15.06
C GLN A 123 -13.78 -3.34 16.00
N ALA A 124 -13.11 -2.20 16.25
CA ALA A 124 -13.68 -1.11 17.03
C ALA A 124 -14.98 -0.54 16.42
N ALA A 125 -15.04 -0.46 15.08
CA ALA A 125 -16.22 0.00 14.35
C ALA A 125 -17.39 -0.99 14.44
N ARG A 126 -17.12 -2.31 14.42
CA ARG A 126 -18.13 -3.35 14.67
C ARG A 126 -18.71 -3.26 16.07
N ASP A 127 -17.86 -2.96 17.05
CA ASP A 127 -18.26 -2.73 18.44
C ASP A 127 -18.95 -1.36 18.64
N ARG A 128 -19.04 -0.53 17.58
CA ARG A 128 -19.61 0.82 17.57
C ARG A 128 -19.00 1.73 18.65
N ASN A 129 -17.71 1.57 18.92
CA ASN A 129 -17.01 2.32 19.96
C ASN A 129 -16.18 3.47 19.33
N PRO A 130 -16.64 4.74 19.40
CA PRO A 130 -15.98 5.85 18.72
C PRO A 130 -14.59 6.17 19.29
N ASP A 131 -14.37 6.03 20.60
CA ASP A 131 -13.06 6.27 21.21
C ASP A 131 -12.02 5.25 20.75
N ARG A 132 -12.39 3.97 20.68
CA ARG A 132 -11.53 2.93 20.12
C ARG A 132 -11.26 3.14 18.64
N CYS A 133 -12.25 3.59 17.87
CA CYS A 133 -12.06 3.93 16.46
C CYS A 133 -11.07 5.08 16.30
N ARG A 134 -11.22 6.17 17.08
CA ARG A 134 -10.28 7.31 17.06
C ARG A 134 -8.85 6.88 17.36
N LYS A 135 -8.65 6.10 18.43
CA LYS A 135 -7.33 5.55 18.78
C LYS A 135 -6.76 4.63 17.69
N ALA A 136 -7.60 3.81 17.05
CA ALA A 136 -7.15 2.95 15.97
C ALA A 136 -6.80 3.74 14.69
N MET A 137 -7.50 4.86 14.43
CA MET A 137 -7.18 5.76 13.32
C MET A 137 -5.79 6.38 13.51
N GLU A 138 -5.44 6.83 14.71
CA GLU A 138 -4.08 7.31 15.03
C GLU A 138 -3.00 6.28 14.67
N GLY A 139 -3.28 4.98 14.87
CA GLY A 139 -2.41 3.89 14.45
C GLY A 139 -2.28 3.77 12.92
N CYS A 140 -3.36 3.99 12.18
CA CYS A 140 -3.34 4.03 10.72
C CYS A 140 -2.53 5.23 10.21
N ASP A 141 -2.75 6.41 10.79
CA ASP A 141 -2.03 7.64 10.47
C ASP A 141 -0.52 7.47 10.70
N ALA A 142 -0.14 6.85 11.82
CA ALA A 142 1.26 6.58 12.13
C ALA A 142 1.90 5.64 11.09
N ALA A 143 1.21 4.59 10.66
CA ALA A 143 1.71 3.66 9.64
C ALA A 143 1.83 4.35 8.26
N ILE A 144 0.83 5.12 7.86
CA ILE A 144 0.83 5.90 6.61
C ILE A 144 1.98 6.90 6.59
N ASN A 145 2.20 7.62 7.70
CA ASN A 145 3.31 8.56 7.81
C ASN A 145 4.68 7.88 7.70
N LYS A 146 4.86 6.65 8.21
CA LYS A 146 6.10 5.88 7.99
C LYS A 146 6.31 5.55 6.52
N ILE A 147 5.24 5.12 5.82
CA ILE A 147 5.30 4.81 4.38
C ILE A 147 5.69 6.07 3.59
N LEU A 148 4.99 7.19 3.80
CA LEU A 148 5.25 8.43 3.07
C LEU A 148 6.63 9.02 3.32
N ARG A 149 7.15 8.87 4.54
CA ARG A 149 8.49 9.35 4.91
C ARG A 149 9.59 8.56 4.22
N ASP A 150 9.49 7.24 4.21
CA ASP A 150 10.54 6.37 3.67
C ASP A 150 10.36 6.13 2.16
N PHE A 151 9.14 6.24 1.63
CA PHE A 151 8.76 5.97 0.24
C PHE A 151 7.92 7.12 -0.35
N PRO A 152 8.54 8.28 -0.64
CA PRO A 152 7.83 9.46 -1.11
C PRO A 152 7.12 9.21 -2.46
N LEU A 153 6.03 9.93 -2.68
CA LEU A 153 5.19 9.82 -3.89
C LEU A 153 5.88 10.40 -5.13
N SER A 154 6.72 11.40 -4.94
CA SER A 154 7.59 11.95 -5.97
C SER A 154 8.85 11.11 -6.04
N GLY A 155 9.19 10.58 -7.22
CA GLY A 155 10.51 10.02 -7.44
C GLY A 155 11.55 11.08 -7.13
N ALA A 156 12.30 10.91 -6.03
CA ALA A 156 13.47 11.73 -5.80
C ALA A 156 14.36 11.58 -7.05
N PRO A 157 14.84 12.68 -7.67
CA PRO A 157 15.80 12.55 -8.75
C PRO A 157 16.95 11.72 -8.20
N SER A 158 17.15 10.53 -8.78
CA SER A 158 18.28 9.68 -8.40
C SER A 158 19.53 10.56 -8.51
N PRO A 159 20.37 10.67 -7.46
CA PRO A 159 21.64 11.35 -7.61
C PRO A 159 22.33 10.73 -8.83
N PRO A 160 22.90 11.54 -9.73
CA PRO A 160 23.49 11.03 -10.96
C PRO A 160 24.47 9.94 -10.57
N THR A 161 24.17 8.69 -10.95
CA THR A 161 25.11 7.59 -10.82
C THR A 161 26.39 8.06 -11.49
N PRO A 162 27.52 8.19 -10.77
CA PRO A 162 28.77 8.56 -11.40
C PRO A 162 29.05 7.47 -12.44
N SER A 163 28.97 7.86 -13.72
CA SER A 163 29.21 6.98 -14.85
C SER A 163 30.62 6.41 -14.70
N PRO A 164 30.81 5.09 -14.51
CA PRO A 164 32.13 4.49 -14.42
C PRO A 164 32.66 4.29 -15.85
N ALA A 165 32.92 5.38 -16.57
CA ALA A 165 33.47 5.31 -17.93
C ALA A 165 34.07 6.65 -18.38
N ALA A 166 35.22 7.03 -17.85
CA ALA A 166 36.25 7.79 -18.57
C ALA A 166 37.51 7.99 -17.70
N ASP A 167 38.16 6.92 -17.26
CA ASP A 167 39.60 6.96 -17.02
C ASP A 167 40.17 5.55 -17.17
N LEU A 168 40.29 5.13 -18.43
CA LEU A 168 41.24 4.10 -18.82
C LEU A 168 42.60 4.79 -19.05
N PRO A 169 43.59 4.53 -18.19
CA PRO A 169 44.95 4.32 -18.67
C PRO A 169 45.31 2.84 -18.68
N ALA A 170 46.05 2.48 -19.72
CA ALA A 170 46.47 1.15 -20.14
C ALA A 170 47.38 0.41 -19.12
N PRO A 171 47.71 -0.88 -19.36
CA PRO A 171 47.93 -1.90 -18.33
C PRO A 171 49.34 -1.88 -17.74
N THR A 172 49.45 -2.15 -16.44
CA THR A 172 50.72 -2.60 -15.84
C THR A 172 50.53 -3.91 -15.07
N ARG A 173 51.02 -4.97 -15.71
CA ARG A 173 51.64 -6.18 -15.17
C ARG A 173 51.51 -6.45 -13.65
N SER A 174 50.79 -7.55 -13.36
CA SER A 174 51.27 -8.75 -12.64
C SER A 174 52.01 -8.57 -11.31
N SER A 175 51.36 -9.01 -10.22
CA SER A 175 51.98 -9.88 -9.18
C SER A 175 50.89 -10.44 -8.25
N VAL A 176 50.57 -11.72 -8.47
CA VAL A 176 49.99 -12.69 -7.51
C VAL A 176 51.20 -13.44 -6.88
N PRO A 177 51.14 -14.17 -5.73
CA PRO A 177 50.11 -14.35 -4.70
C PRO A 177 50.64 -14.05 -3.27
N SER A 178 49.77 -14.09 -2.25
CA SER A 178 50.12 -14.80 -1.02
C SER A 178 48.90 -15.23 -0.19
N ARG A 179 49.11 -16.39 0.41
CA ARG A 179 48.19 -17.35 1.00
C ARG A 179 48.20 -17.21 2.52
N SER A 180 47.04 -17.23 3.17
CA SER A 180 46.83 -17.67 4.57
C SER A 180 45.32 -17.81 4.76
N SER A 181 44.69 -18.99 4.74
CA SER A 181 44.81 -20.13 5.66
C SER A 181 44.65 -19.73 7.13
N ALA A 182 43.41 -19.70 7.61
CA ALA A 182 43.04 -20.07 8.99
C ALA A 182 41.50 -20.19 9.12
N SER A 183 40.98 -21.42 9.00
CA SER A 183 39.90 -21.94 9.86
C SER A 183 40.58 -22.45 11.16
N PRO A 184 39.93 -22.85 12.30
CA PRO A 184 38.53 -23.27 12.51
C PRO A 184 37.93 -22.99 13.94
N HIS A 185 36.75 -23.56 14.23
CA HIS A 185 36.11 -23.85 15.55
C HIS A 185 35.60 -22.66 16.42
N ALA A 186 34.49 -22.71 17.16
CA ALA A 186 33.86 -23.83 17.88
C ALA A 186 32.34 -23.60 18.17
N PRO A 187 31.62 -24.66 18.60
CA PRO A 187 30.19 -24.64 18.96
C PRO A 187 29.95 -24.50 20.48
N GLY A 188 28.74 -24.07 20.85
CA GLY A 188 28.12 -24.47 22.12
C GLY A 188 27.56 -23.33 22.98
N SER A 189 26.25 -23.36 23.22
CA SER A 189 25.71 -23.44 24.58
C SER A 189 24.19 -23.58 24.57
N THR A 190 23.77 -24.78 24.93
CA THR A 190 22.46 -25.14 25.47
C THR A 190 22.16 -24.29 26.71
N SER A 191 20.97 -23.68 26.79
CA SER A 191 20.44 -23.23 28.07
C SER A 191 19.04 -23.79 28.29
N ARG A 192 18.93 -24.44 29.45
CA ARG A 192 17.83 -25.26 29.94
C ARG A 192 16.91 -24.36 30.76
N ILE A 193 15.61 -24.42 30.48
CA ILE A 193 14.54 -23.71 31.19
C ILE A 193 14.09 -24.56 32.40
N PRO A 194 13.82 -23.97 33.58
CA PRO A 194 12.92 -24.55 34.58
C PRO A 194 11.45 -24.26 34.28
#